data_AF-A0A328SAL0-F1
#
_entry.id   AF-A0A328SAL0-F1
#
_cell.length_a   1.000
_cell.length_b   1.000
_cell.length_c   1.000
_cell.angle_alpha   90.00
_cell.angle_beta   90.00
_cell.angle_gamma   90.00
#
_symmetry.space_group_name_H-M   'P 1'
#
loop_
_entity.id
_entity.type
_entity.pdbx_description
1 polymer ?
#
loop_
_entity_poly.entity_id
_entity_poly.type
_entity_poly.pdbx_seq_one_letter_code
_entity_poly.pdbx_strand_id
1 'polypeptide(L)'
;MDESILNSVKKMLGITSDNTAFDEDLITHINTVFIILKQLGAISEDFSISDSQAVWGDVISSDLAHVKTYMYAKVRSMFDNMSGTVVDQVNEIAAEMEFRILVACPESE
;
A
#
# COMPACT_ATOMS: atom_id res chain seq x y z
N MET A 1 7.45 2.30 -18.61
CA MET A 1 6.35 3.10 -18.07
C MET A 1 6.15 2.61 -16.66
N ASP A 2 6.58 3.42 -15.70
CA ASP A 2 6.45 3.07 -14.31
C ASP A 2 4.97 3.04 -13.91
N GLU A 3 4.63 2.10 -13.05
CA GLU A 3 3.25 1.81 -12.70
C GLU A 3 2.79 2.82 -11.63
N SER A 4 1.70 3.55 -11.90
CA SER A 4 1.11 4.54 -10.99
C SER A 4 0.56 3.88 -9.72
N ILE A 5 0.95 4.40 -8.55
CA ILE A 5 0.58 3.84 -7.25
C ILE A 5 -0.94 3.86 -7.06
N LEU A 6 -1.55 5.03 -7.25
CA LEU A 6 -3.00 5.20 -7.09
C LEU A 6 -3.77 4.29 -8.05
N ASN A 7 -3.36 4.21 -9.31
CA ASN A 7 -4.05 3.39 -10.31
C ASN A 7 -3.87 1.88 -10.05
N SER A 8 -2.72 1.44 -9.52
CA SER A 8 -2.54 0.05 -9.07
C SER A 8 -3.52 -0.29 -7.95
N VAL A 9 -3.65 0.57 -6.94
CA VAL A 9 -4.55 0.35 -5.80
C VAL A 9 -6.01 0.34 -6.26
N LYS A 10 -6.43 1.31 -7.10
CA LYS A 10 -7.75 1.31 -7.73
C LYS A 10 -8.05 -0.01 -8.43
N LYS A 11 -7.12 -0.47 -9.28
CA LYS A 11 -7.26 -1.73 -10.02
C LYS A 11 -7.45 -2.93 -9.08
N MET A 12 -6.71 -2.99 -7.98
CA MET A 12 -6.84 -4.08 -7.00
C MET A 12 -8.16 -4.03 -6.20
N LEU A 13 -8.74 -2.84 -6.04
CA LEU A 13 -10.07 -2.62 -5.46
C LEU A 13 -11.22 -2.81 -6.48
N GLY A 14 -10.90 -3.07 -7.76
CA GLY A 14 -11.89 -3.18 -8.83
C GLY A 14 -12.45 -1.84 -9.30
N ILE A 15 -11.78 -0.73 -9.00
CA ILE A 15 -12.12 0.63 -9.44
C ILE A 15 -11.39 0.93 -10.75
N THR A 16 -12.09 1.48 -11.73
CA THR A 16 -11.48 1.90 -13.00
C THR A 16 -10.62 3.15 -12.81
N SER A 17 -9.53 3.28 -13.56
CA SER A 17 -8.56 4.37 -13.37
C SER A 17 -9.12 5.77 -13.64
N ASP A 18 -10.17 5.86 -14.47
CA ASP A 18 -10.89 7.09 -14.82
C ASP A 18 -11.90 7.53 -13.76
N ASN A 19 -12.26 6.66 -12.82
CA ASN A 19 -13.12 7.03 -11.69
C ASN A 19 -12.30 7.77 -10.64
N THR A 20 -12.65 9.04 -10.39
CA THR A 20 -11.97 9.92 -9.43
C THR A 20 -12.74 10.14 -8.13
N ALA A 21 -13.90 9.51 -7.96
CA ALA A 21 -14.80 9.77 -6.83
C ALA A 21 -14.20 9.42 -5.46
N PHE A 22 -13.20 8.55 -5.44
CA PHE A 22 -12.57 8.04 -4.22
C PHE A 22 -11.10 8.44 -4.11
N ASP A 23 -10.60 9.30 -4.99
CA ASP A 23 -9.15 9.54 -5.09
C ASP A 23 -8.61 10.16 -3.82
N GLU A 24 -9.34 11.11 -3.23
CA GLU A 24 -8.95 11.78 -1.98
C GLU A 24 -8.85 10.78 -0.81
N ASP A 25 -9.85 9.91 -0.66
CA ASP A 25 -9.87 8.88 0.38
C ASP A 25 -8.74 7.85 0.17
N LEU A 26 -8.59 7.35 -1.06
CA LEU A 26 -7.55 6.38 -1.40
C LEU A 26 -6.15 6.96 -1.20
N ILE A 27 -5.92 8.22 -1.61
CA ILE A 27 -4.65 8.92 -1.38
C ILE A 27 -4.36 9.01 0.12
N THR A 28 -5.36 9.36 0.93
CA THR A 28 -5.22 9.45 2.40
C THR A 28 -4.84 8.10 3.01
N HIS A 29 -5.48 7.02 2.58
CA HIS A 29 -5.16 5.67 3.06
C HIS A 29 -3.79 5.21 2.59
N ILE A 30 -3.44 5.44 1.32
CA ILE A 30 -2.12 5.11 0.76
C ILE A 30 -1.01 5.81 1.54
N ASN A 31 -1.16 7.12 1.79
CA ASN A 31 -0.19 7.91 2.54
C ASN A 31 -0.07 7.43 4.00
N THR A 32 -1.18 7.00 4.61
CA THR A 32 -1.16 6.36 5.93
C THR A 32 -0.31 5.09 5.91
N VAL A 33 -0.42 4.27 4.85
CA VAL A 33 0.39 3.06 4.73
C VAL A 33 1.86 3.36 4.46
N PHE A 34 2.20 4.41 3.71
CA PHE A 34 3.61 4.82 3.57
C PHE A 34 4.25 5.20 4.91
N ILE A 35 3.51 5.87 5.80
CA ILE A 35 3.99 6.14 7.16
C ILE A 35 4.30 4.84 7.90
N ILE A 36 3.42 3.83 7.79
CA ILE A 36 3.65 2.51 8.39
C ILE A 36 4.88 1.83 7.78
N LEU A 37 5.00 1.83 6.45
CA LEU A 37 6.15 1.25 5.75
C LEU A 37 7.47 1.91 6.17
N LYS A 38 7.47 3.22 6.43
CA LYS A 38 8.63 3.93 6.97
C LYS A 38 8.97 3.46 8.39
N GLN A 39 7.96 3.28 9.24
CA GLN A 39 8.14 2.77 10.60
C GLN A 39 8.66 1.33 10.63
N LEU A 40 8.31 0.53 9.62
CA LEU A 40 8.84 -0.83 9.42
C LEU A 40 10.26 -0.84 8.82
N GLY A 41 10.84 0.33 8.50
CA GLY A 41 12.14 0.47 7.84
C GLY A 41 12.14 0.22 6.34
N ALA A 42 11.00 -0.15 5.74
CA ALA A 42 10.90 -0.54 4.33
C ALA A 42 11.17 0.61 3.35
N ILE A 43 10.93 1.86 3.78
CA ILE A 43 11.29 3.08 3.04
C ILE A 43 12.14 3.97 3.93
N SER A 44 13.20 4.54 3.35
CA SER A 44 14.15 5.40 4.07
C SER A 44 13.70 6.86 4.17
N GLU A 45 12.92 7.33 3.18
CA GLU A 45 12.48 8.72 3.08
C GLU A 45 10.97 8.83 3.30
N ASP A 46 10.53 10.02 3.74
CA ASP A 46 9.10 10.33 3.77
C ASP A 46 8.56 10.34 2.35
N PHE A 47 7.60 9.47 2.07
CA PHE A 47 6.95 9.37 0.77
C PHE A 47 5.45 9.60 0.91
N SER A 48 4.89 10.40 0.00
CA SER A 48 3.45 10.62 -0.10
C SER A 48 3.07 10.93 -1.54
N ILE A 49 1.82 10.66 -1.88
CA ILE A 49 1.24 10.97 -3.18
C ILE A 49 0.16 12.04 -3.03
N SER A 50 -0.01 12.84 -4.08
CA SER A 50 -1.08 13.84 -4.20
C SER A 50 -2.00 13.58 -5.40
N ASP A 51 -1.59 12.72 -6.32
CA ASP A 51 -2.29 12.40 -7.55
C ASP A 51 -1.83 11.04 -8.13
N SER A 52 -2.22 10.77 -9.38
CA SER A 52 -1.88 9.53 -10.10
C SER A 52 -0.52 9.53 -10.78
N GLN A 53 0.28 10.60 -10.71
CA GLN A 53 1.58 10.70 -11.38
C GLN A 53 2.69 9.98 -10.64
N ALA A 54 2.57 9.82 -9.31
CA ALA A 54 3.55 9.09 -8.51
C ALA A 54 3.56 7.60 -8.87
N VAL A 55 4.75 7.05 -9.04
CA VAL A 55 4.94 5.67 -9.51
C VAL A 55 5.71 4.83 -8.50
N TRP A 56 5.52 3.51 -8.57
CA TRP A 56 6.16 2.57 -7.64
C TRP A 56 7.69 2.62 -7.68
N GLY A 57 8.28 3.00 -8.83
CA GLY A 57 9.72 3.17 -8.98
C GLY A 57 10.30 4.31 -8.13
N ASP A 58 9.47 5.25 -7.70
CA ASP A 58 9.89 6.39 -6.86
C ASP A 58 10.07 5.99 -5.38
N VAL A 59 9.54 4.83 -4.97
CA VAL A 59 9.43 4.44 -3.55
C VAL A 59 10.53 3.47 -3.13
N ILE A 60 10.68 2.35 -3.84
CA ILE A 60 11.57 1.25 -3.47
C ILE A 60 12.23 0.67 -4.73
N SER A 61 13.53 0.39 -4.64
CA SER A 61 14.32 -0.22 -5.71
C SER A 61 14.34 -1.75 -5.72
N SER A 62 13.91 -2.43 -4.64
CA SER A 62 13.91 -3.90 -4.53
C SER A 62 12.69 -4.49 -3.80
N ASP A 63 12.14 -5.57 -4.35
CA ASP A 63 11.02 -6.40 -3.83
C ASP A 63 9.65 -5.70 -3.59
N LEU A 64 9.13 -5.11 -4.67
CA LEU A 64 7.84 -4.41 -4.73
C LEU A 64 6.60 -5.30 -4.44
N ALA A 65 6.70 -6.62 -4.53
CA ALA A 65 5.51 -7.49 -4.51
C ALA A 65 4.86 -7.53 -3.12
N HIS A 66 5.67 -7.69 -2.07
CA HIS A 66 5.20 -7.70 -0.68
C HIS A 66 4.62 -6.33 -0.29
N VAL A 67 5.29 -5.25 -0.67
CA VAL A 67 4.86 -3.87 -0.39
C VAL A 67 3.54 -3.55 -1.09
N LYS A 68 3.39 -3.91 -2.37
CA LYS A 68 2.12 -3.70 -3.11
C LYS A 68 0.97 -4.49 -2.49
N THR A 69 1.23 -5.73 -2.09
CA THR A 69 0.21 -6.58 -1.44
C THR A 69 -0.18 -6.02 -0.08
N TYR A 70 0.80 -5.59 0.72
CA TYR A 70 0.58 -4.93 2.00
C TYR A 70 -0.23 -3.63 1.85
N MET A 71 0.17 -2.78 0.91
CA MET A 71 -0.53 -1.53 0.56
C MET A 71 -1.99 -1.81 0.27
N TYR A 72 -2.26 -2.75 -0.63
CA TYR A 72 -3.63 -3.12 -0.97
C TYR A 72 -4.42 -3.63 0.24
N ALA A 73 -3.88 -4.57 1.02
CA ALA A 73 -4.59 -5.15 2.15
C ALA A 73 -4.97 -4.08 3.19
N LYS A 74 -4.04 -3.18 3.51
CA LYS A 74 -4.27 -2.09 4.47
C LYS A 74 -5.24 -1.04 3.93
N VAL A 75 -5.07 -0.59 2.69
CA VAL A 75 -6.00 0.38 2.07
C VAL A 75 -7.40 -0.23 1.99
N ARG A 76 -7.53 -1.49 1.55
CA ARG A 76 -8.82 -2.18 1.49
C ARG A 76 -9.47 -2.26 2.85
N SER A 77 -8.71 -2.58 3.90
CA SER A 77 -9.23 -2.61 5.27
C SER A 77 -9.73 -1.27 5.79
N MET A 78 -9.19 -0.15 5.30
CA MET A 78 -9.62 1.20 5.68
C MET A 78 -10.79 1.70 4.82
N PHE A 79 -10.80 1.34 3.54
CA PHE A 79 -11.75 1.81 2.55
C PHE A 79 -13.06 1.02 2.56
N ASP A 80 -12.98 -0.31 2.58
CA ASP A 80 -14.15 -1.18 2.60
C ASP A 80 -14.62 -1.39 4.04
N ASN A 81 -15.91 -1.18 4.31
CA ASN A 81 -16.56 -1.61 5.55
C ASN A 81 -16.72 -3.15 5.56
N MET A 82 -15.61 -3.88 5.58
CA MET A 82 -15.61 -5.34 5.65
C MET A 82 -16.03 -5.81 7.03
N SER A 83 -16.62 -7.00 7.11
CA SER A 83 -16.96 -7.66 8.36
C SER A 83 -16.85 -9.18 8.27
N GLY A 84 -16.74 -9.85 9.41
CA GLY A 84 -16.62 -11.30 9.50
C GLY A 84 -15.30 -11.83 8.94
N THR A 85 -15.33 -13.04 8.39
CA THR A 85 -14.14 -13.81 7.99
C THR A 85 -13.28 -13.15 6.92
N VAL A 86 -13.83 -12.22 6.14
CA VAL A 86 -13.09 -11.47 5.11
C VAL A 86 -12.12 -10.47 5.75
N VAL A 87 -12.53 -9.82 6.84
CA VAL A 87 -11.63 -8.93 7.61
C VAL A 87 -10.47 -9.72 8.18
N ASP A 88 -10.77 -10.88 8.76
CA ASP A 88 -9.76 -11.75 9.37
C ASP A 88 -8.72 -12.17 8.31
N GLN A 89 -9.18 -12.61 7.13
CA GLN A 89 -8.30 -12.98 6.03
C GLN A 89 -7.42 -11.81 5.55
N VAL A 90 -7.99 -10.61 5.39
CA VAL A 90 -7.22 -9.43 4.94
C VAL A 90 -6.19 -9.03 5.99
N ASN A 91 -6.52 -9.11 7.26
CA ASN A 91 -5.60 -8.84 8.36
C ASN A 91 -4.49 -9.88 8.46
N GLU A 92 -4.78 -11.16 8.26
CA GLU A 92 -3.76 -12.23 8.21
C GLU A 92 -2.78 -12.00 7.05
N ILE A 93 -3.29 -11.66 5.86
CA ILE A 93 -2.44 -11.32 4.71
C ILE A 93 -1.56 -10.11 5.03
N ALA A 94 -2.13 -9.06 5.62
CA ALA A 94 -1.38 -7.87 6.00
C ALA A 94 -0.26 -8.20 7.00
N ALA A 95 -0.55 -9.01 8.02
CA ALA A 95 0.43 -9.43 9.03
C ALA A 95 1.54 -10.31 8.43
N GLU A 96 1.21 -11.22 7.50
CA GLU A 96 2.22 -12.02 6.80
C GLU A 96 3.14 -11.13 5.96
N MET A 97 2.58 -10.17 5.21
CA MET A 97 3.39 -9.26 4.40
C MET A 97 4.26 -8.36 5.28
N GLU A 98 3.74 -7.87 6.41
CA GLU A 98 4.51 -7.09 7.38
C GLU A 98 5.71 -7.87 7.90
N PHE A 99 5.52 -9.13 8.29
CA PHE A 99 6.62 -10.00 8.70
C PHE A 99 7.67 -10.17 7.59
N ARG A 100 7.24 -10.41 6.35
CA ARG A 100 8.18 -10.56 5.21
C ARG A 100 8.96 -9.28 4.95
N ILE A 101 8.31 -8.13 5.05
CA ILE A 101 8.94 -6.81 4.89
C ILE A 101 10.00 -6.59 5.98
N LEU A 102 9.67 -6.88 7.25
CA LEU A 102 10.61 -6.77 8.37
C LEU A 102 11.81 -7.71 8.22
N VAL A 103 11.59 -8.95 7.75
CA VAL A 103 12.69 -9.90 7.49
C VAL A 103 13.58 -9.42 6.34
N ALA A 104 13.01 -8.78 5.32
CA ALA A 104 13.77 -8.24 4.19
C ALA A 104 14.52 -6.95 4.53
N CYS A 105 14.05 -6.18 5.51
CA CYS A 105 14.65 -4.94 5.97
C CYS A 105 15.15 -5.09 7.42
N PRO A 106 16.29 -5.77 7.65
CA PRO A 106 16.85 -5.88 8.99
C PRO A 106 17.16 -4.48 9.54
N GLU A 107 16.87 -4.24 10.82
CA GLU A 107 17.24 -3.00 11.48
C GLU A 107 18.74 -2.73 11.25
N SER A 108 19.07 -1.55 10.76
CA SER A 108 20.45 -1.09 10.69
C SER A 108 20.96 -0.92 12.13
N GLU A 109 21.85 -1.83 12.57
CA GLU A 109 22.61 -1.70 13.83
C GLU A 109 23.33 -0.36 13.98
#